data_AF-A0A840GPL2-F1
#
_entry.id   AF-A0A840GPL2-F1
#
_cell.length_a   1.000
_cell.length_b   1.000
_cell.length_c   1.000
_cell.angle_alpha   90.00
_cell.angle_beta   90.00
_cell.angle_gamma   90.00
#
_symmetry.space_group_name_H-M   'P 1'
#
loop_
_entity.id
_entity.type
_entity.pdbx_description
1 polymer ?
#
loop_
_entity_poly.entity_id
_entity_poly.type
_entity_poly.pdbx_seq_one_letter_code
_entity_poly.pdbx_strand_id
1 'polypeptide(L)'
;MGKPAVSRDAFRGLFALYAARAHHDRKTEGEHCLLKLFGSAEDLPDALLLQCSDRAELLRSETVGRLVSPRVRQITNGNAQYDHASDFLHSLLRDLEQKVH
;
A
#
# COMPACT_ATOMS: atom_id res chain seq x y z
N MET A 1 -5.86 -24.30 -8.94
CA MET A 1 -6.45 -23.28 -8.05
C MET A 1 -5.36 -22.25 -7.77
N GLY A 2 -5.41 -21.09 -8.44
CA GLY A 2 -4.40 -20.04 -8.27
C GLY A 2 -4.46 -19.46 -6.87
N LYS A 3 -3.30 -19.23 -6.25
CA LYS A 3 -3.18 -18.60 -4.94
C LYS A 3 -3.94 -17.25 -4.89
N PRO A 4 -4.40 -16.81 -3.72
CA PRO A 4 -4.94 -15.47 -3.61
C PRO A 4 -3.80 -14.48 -3.83
N ALA A 5 -3.75 -13.91 -5.04
CA ALA A 5 -3.06 -12.66 -5.26
C ALA A 5 -3.63 -11.64 -4.27
N VAL A 6 -2.77 -10.76 -3.73
CA VAL A 6 -3.19 -9.57 -3.02
C VAL A 6 -4.27 -8.90 -3.85
N SER A 7 -5.50 -8.96 -3.35
CA SER A 7 -6.64 -8.47 -4.11
C SER A 7 -6.62 -6.95 -4.11
N ARG A 8 -7.29 -6.38 -5.10
CA ARG A 8 -7.57 -4.94 -5.14
C ARG A 8 -8.23 -4.49 -3.83
N ASP A 9 -9.17 -5.27 -3.32
CA ASP A 9 -9.87 -4.99 -2.05
C ASP A 9 -8.95 -5.05 -0.84
N ALA A 10 -7.91 -5.89 -0.84
CA ALA A 10 -6.91 -5.90 0.22
C ALA A 10 -6.11 -4.58 0.23
N PHE A 11 -5.73 -4.06 -0.94
CA PHE A 11 -5.08 -2.74 -1.04
C PHE A 11 -6.02 -1.60 -0.65
N ARG A 12 -7.28 -1.63 -1.09
CA ARG A 12 -8.30 -0.67 -0.66
C ARG A 12 -8.47 -0.70 0.87
N GLY A 13 -8.61 -1.90 1.45
CA GLY A 13 -8.72 -2.10 2.89
C GLY A 13 -7.52 -1.53 3.66
N LEU A 14 -6.31 -1.66 3.12
CA LEU A 14 -5.10 -1.06 3.69
C LEU A 14 -5.22 0.46 3.80
N PHE A 15 -5.56 1.14 2.70
CA PHE A 15 -5.72 2.60 2.69
C PHE A 15 -6.84 3.06 3.62
N ALA A 16 -7.98 2.34 3.64
CA ALA A 16 -9.09 2.64 4.54
C ALA A 16 -8.69 2.51 6.02
N LEU A 17 -7.96 1.45 6.39
CA LEU A 17 -7.48 1.23 7.75
C LEU A 17 -6.59 2.39 8.22
N TYR A 18 -5.65 2.82 7.38
CA TYR A 18 -4.76 3.91 7.73
C TYR A 18 -5.44 5.29 7.66
N ALA A 19 -6.43 5.48 6.78
CA ALA A 19 -7.23 6.70 6.76
C ALA A 19 -8.03 6.84 8.07
N ALA A 20 -8.68 5.76 8.53
CA ALA A 20 -9.37 5.73 9.81
C ALA A 20 -8.43 6.03 10.99
N ARG A 21 -7.19 5.52 10.93
CA ARG A 21 -6.17 5.87 11.93
C ARG A 21 -5.74 7.33 11.86
N ALA A 22 -5.51 7.87 10.66
CA ALA A 22 -5.15 9.28 10.48
C ALA A 22 -6.26 10.21 10.97
N HIS A 23 -7.52 9.84 10.74
CA HIS A 23 -8.70 10.53 11.26
C HIS A 23 -8.68 10.57 12.80
N HIS A 24 -8.49 9.42 13.45
CA HIS A 24 -8.39 9.31 14.90
C HIS A 24 -7.24 10.18 15.45
N ASP A 25 -6.11 10.21 14.77
CA ASP A 25 -4.93 10.99 15.15
C ASP A 25 -5.01 12.47 14.73
N ARG A 26 -6.14 12.94 14.17
CA ARG A 26 -6.39 14.30 13.68
C ARG A 26 -5.39 14.77 12.60
N LYS A 27 -4.89 13.85 11.79
CA LYS A 27 -3.97 14.11 10.67
C LYS A 27 -4.75 14.29 9.37
N THR A 28 -5.41 15.43 9.22
CA THR A 28 -6.36 15.71 8.14
C THR A 28 -5.75 15.60 6.73
N GLU A 29 -4.54 16.11 6.54
CA GLU A 29 -3.83 16.00 5.25
C GLU A 29 -3.49 14.55 4.91
N GLY A 30 -2.98 13.80 5.89
CA GLY A 30 -2.66 12.38 5.76
C GLY A 30 -3.90 11.52 5.49
N GLU A 31 -5.00 11.81 6.18
CA GLU A 31 -6.30 11.19 5.93
C GLU A 31 -6.77 11.44 4.51
N HIS A 32 -6.74 12.71 4.05
CA HIS A 32 -7.15 13.07 2.69
C HIS A 32 -6.31 12.36 1.63
N CYS A 33 -4.98 12.33 1.79
CA CYS A 33 -4.08 11.58 0.91
C CYS A 33 -4.44 10.09 0.85
N LEU A 34 -4.71 9.45 2.00
CA LEU A 34 -5.06 8.04 2.04
C LEU A 34 -6.43 7.74 1.43
N LEU A 35 -7.41 8.63 1.58
CA LEU A 35 -8.72 8.49 0.93
C LEU A 35 -8.62 8.65 -0.59
N LYS A 36 -7.73 9.54 -1.08
CA LYS A 36 -7.42 9.64 -2.52
C LYS A 36 -6.81 8.34 -3.06
N LEU A 37 -5.88 7.74 -2.33
CA LEU A 37 -5.30 6.45 -2.69
C LEU A 37 -6.32 5.31 -2.61
N PHE A 38 -7.22 5.33 -1.63
CA PHE A 38 -8.33 4.40 -1.55
C PHE A 38 -9.23 4.43 -2.78
N GLY A 39 -9.59 5.63 -3.25
CA GLY A 39 -10.41 5.80 -4.45
C GLY A 39 -9.71 5.31 -5.71
N SER A 40 -8.47 5.75 -5.94
CA SER A 40 -7.68 5.35 -7.11
C SER A 40 -7.25 3.88 -7.13
N ALA A 41 -7.30 3.19 -5.99
CA ALA A 41 -7.01 1.76 -5.94
C ALA A 41 -8.02 0.92 -6.74
N GLU A 42 -9.20 1.46 -7.07
CA GLU A 42 -10.17 0.84 -7.98
C GLU A 42 -9.58 0.56 -9.37
N ASP A 43 -8.73 1.47 -9.85
CA ASP A 43 -8.13 1.43 -11.18
C ASP A 43 -6.75 0.75 -11.22
N LEU A 44 -6.39 0.01 -10.17
CA LEU A 44 -5.11 -0.70 -10.12
C LEU A 44 -5.03 -1.80 -11.19
N PRO A 45 -3.95 -1.87 -12.00
CA PRO A 45 -3.78 -2.97 -12.96
C PRO A 45 -3.61 -4.32 -12.27
N ASP A 46 -4.32 -5.36 -12.72
CA ASP A 46 -4.21 -6.72 -12.17
C ASP A 46 -2.78 -7.27 -12.24
N ALA A 47 -2.04 -6.93 -13.31
CA ALA A 47 -0.64 -7.32 -13.46
C ALA A 47 0.26 -6.77 -12.33
N LEU A 48 -0.05 -5.57 -11.82
CA LEU A 48 0.70 -4.93 -10.74
C LEU A 48 0.39 -5.61 -9.39
N LEU A 49 -0.88 -5.97 -9.17
CA LEU A 49 -1.31 -6.73 -8.01
C LEU A 49 -0.69 -8.13 -7.99
N LEU A 50 -0.62 -8.80 -9.15
CA LEU A 50 0.02 -10.10 -9.28
C LEU A 50 1.52 -10.02 -8.95
N GLN A 51 2.25 -9.06 -9.53
CA GLN A 51 3.66 -8.85 -9.20
C GLN A 51 3.88 -8.60 -7.70
N CYS A 52 3.03 -7.79 -7.07
CA CYS A 52 3.13 -7.54 -5.63
C CYS A 52 2.89 -8.82 -4.82
N SER A 53 1.98 -9.66 -5.27
CA SER A 53 1.67 -10.94 -4.63
C SER A 53 2.85 -11.89 -4.69
N ASP A 54 3.43 -12.06 -5.88
CA ASP A 54 4.58 -12.93 -6.09
C ASP A 54 5.77 -12.49 -5.23
N ARG A 55 6.05 -11.18 -5.18
CA ARG A 55 7.14 -10.63 -4.35
C ARG A 55 6.85 -10.74 -2.85
N ALA A 56 5.61 -10.47 -2.43
CA ALA A 56 5.22 -10.57 -1.03
C ALA A 56 5.25 -12.02 -0.54
N GLU A 57 4.97 -13.00 -1.40
CA GLU A 57 5.01 -14.42 -1.05
C GLU A 57 6.43 -14.94 -0.79
N LEU A 58 7.41 -14.41 -1.52
CA LEU A 58 8.83 -14.71 -1.31
C LEU A 58 9.35 -14.19 0.04
N LEU A 59 8.59 -13.30 0.68
CA LEU A 59 8.96 -12.67 1.94
C LEU A 59 8.01 -13.13 3.06
N ARG A 60 8.51 -13.16 4.30
CA ARG A 60 7.64 -13.37 5.46
C ARG A 60 6.70 -12.18 5.63
N SER A 61 5.47 -12.43 6.08
CA SER A 61 4.44 -11.40 6.32
C SER A 61 4.95 -10.27 7.23
N GLU A 62 5.78 -10.59 8.22
CA GLU A 62 6.43 -9.61 9.09
C GLU A 62 7.34 -8.64 8.31
N THR A 63 8.11 -9.15 7.34
CA THR A 63 8.97 -8.34 6.48
C THR A 63 8.13 -7.39 5.63
N VAL A 64 7.03 -7.88 5.03
CA VAL A 64 6.11 -7.06 4.25
C VAL A 64 5.51 -5.95 5.12
N GLY A 65 5.05 -6.28 6.33
CA GLY A 65 4.51 -5.29 7.27
C GLY A 65 5.53 -4.21 7.67
N ARG A 66 6.81 -4.58 7.83
CA ARG A 66 7.91 -3.65 8.13
C ARG A 66 8.23 -2.71 6.96
N LEU A 67 7.89 -3.05 5.73
CA LEU A 67 8.06 -2.17 4.56
C LEU A 67 6.83 -1.29 4.32
N VAL A 68 5.63 -1.83 4.48
CA VAL A 68 4.37 -1.10 4.28
C VAL A 68 4.18 -0.03 5.35
N SER A 69 4.40 -0.37 6.62
CA SER A 69 4.07 0.50 7.76
C SER A 69 4.82 1.85 7.74
N PRO A 70 6.15 1.91 7.49
CA PRO A 70 6.87 3.19 7.36
C PRO A 70 6.37 4.05 6.20
N ARG A 71 6.08 3.44 5.04
CA ARG A 71 5.58 4.17 3.87
C ARG A 71 4.24 4.82 4.15
N VAL A 72 3.30 4.08 4.73
CA VAL A 72 2.01 4.65 5.08
C VAL A 72 2.16 5.70 6.18
N ARG A 73 3.08 5.51 7.13
CA ARG A 73 3.38 6.54 8.14
C ARG A 73 3.90 7.83 7.51
N GLN A 74 4.74 7.75 6.48
CA GLN A 74 5.22 8.93 5.75
C GLN A 74 4.06 9.69 5.10
N ILE A 75 3.08 8.97 4.52
CA ILE A 75 1.85 9.58 4.00
C ILE A 75 1.08 10.27 5.12
N THR A 76 0.83 9.57 6.23
CA THR A 76 0.06 10.16 7.34
C THR A 76 0.71 11.40 7.94
N ASN A 77 2.04 11.49 7.90
CA ASN A 77 2.80 12.61 8.46
C ASN A 77 3.01 13.75 7.44
N GLY A 78 2.49 13.66 6.22
CA GLY A 78 2.72 14.64 5.16
C GLY A 78 4.14 14.61 4.57
N ASN A 79 4.93 13.59 4.89
CA ASN A 79 6.32 13.46 4.41
C ASN A 79 6.42 12.76 3.05
N ALA A 80 5.34 12.14 2.58
CA ALA A 80 5.25 11.52 1.27
C ALA A 80 3.84 11.71 0.71
N GLN A 81 3.76 11.92 -0.60
CA GLN A 81 2.52 12.00 -1.33
C GLN A 81 2.64 11.16 -2.59
N TYR A 82 1.55 10.48 -2.92
CA TYR A 82 1.41 9.68 -4.13
C TYR A 82 0.21 10.21 -4.90
N ASP A 83 0.35 10.36 -6.21
CA ASP A 83 -0.73 10.87 -7.05
C ASP A 83 -1.78 9.79 -7.31
N HIS A 84 -1.34 8.54 -7.42
CA HIS A 84 -2.18 7.37 -7.64
C HIS A 84 -1.77 6.16 -6.78
N ALA A 85 -2.70 5.24 -6.50
CA ALA A 85 -2.43 3.99 -5.79
C ALA A 85 -1.34 3.13 -6.47
N SER A 86 -1.20 3.22 -7.78
CA SER A 86 -0.14 2.55 -8.54
C SER A 86 1.25 3.08 -8.20
N ASP A 87 1.39 4.39 -7.92
CA ASP A 87 2.69 4.99 -7.58
C ASP A 87 3.18 4.50 -6.22
N PHE A 88 2.25 4.37 -5.27
CA PHE A 88 2.49 3.72 -3.99
C PHE A 88 2.92 2.27 -4.21
N LEU A 89 2.20 1.52 -5.04
CA LEU A 89 2.47 0.11 -5.27
C LEU A 89 3.80 -0.13 -6.00
N HIS A 90 4.17 0.69 -6.98
CA HIS A 90 5.49 0.66 -7.61
C HIS A 90 6.60 0.94 -6.60
N SER A 91 6.39 1.92 -5.72
CA SER A 91 7.37 2.23 -4.68
C SER A 91 7.52 1.07 -3.68
N LEU A 92 6.41 0.43 -3.29
CA LEU A 92 6.44 -0.75 -2.44
C LEU A 92 7.13 -1.94 -3.12
N LEU A 93 6.85 -2.17 -4.41
CA LEU A 93 7.50 -3.22 -5.20
C LEU A 93 9.01 -3.06 -5.24
N ARG A 94 9.52 -1.83 -5.41
CA ARG A 94 10.96 -1.55 -5.38
C ARG A 94 11.59 -1.94 -4.04
N ASP A 95 10.92 -1.69 -2.91
CA ASP A 95 11.43 -2.09 -1.60
C ASP A 95 11.38 -3.60 -1.40
N LEU A 96 10.33 -4.25 -1.88
CA LEU A 96 10.21 -5.71 -1.83
C LEU A 96 11.34 -6.35 -2.64
N GLU A 97 11.64 -5.84 -3.83
CA GLU A 97 12.72 -6.31 -4.68
C GLU A 97 14.10 -6.14 -4.03
N GLN A 98 14.33 -5.05 -3.31
CA GLN A 98 15.55 -4.84 -2.52
C GLN A 98 15.70 -5.79 -1.32
N LYS A 99 14.63 -6.48 -0.91
CA LYS A 99 14.67 -7.47 0.19
C LYS A 99 14.72 -8.91 -0.29
N VAL A 100 14.37 -9.16 -1.55
CA VAL A 100 14.44 -10.48 -2.18
C VAL A 100 15.87 -10.78 -2.67
N HIS A 101 16.65 -9.74 -2.99
CA HIS A 101 18.08 -9.84 -3.34
C HIS A 101 18.96 -9.60 -2.11
#